data_AF-I0YTK8-F1
#
_entry.id   AF-I0YTK8-F1
#
_cell.length_a   1.000
_cell.length_b   1.000
_cell.length_c   1.000
_cell.angle_alpha   90.00
_cell.angle_beta   90.00
_cell.angle_gamma   90.00
#
_symmetry.space_group_name_H-M   'P 1'
#
loop_
_entity.id
_entity.type
_entity.pdbx_description
1 polymer ?
#
loop_
_entity_poly.entity_id
_entity_poly.type
_entity_poly.pdbx_seq_one_letter_code
_entity_poly.pdbx_strand_id
1 'polypeptide(L)'
;LSQHYKWGLDKIFLEEGRTHAIIIEDDMIFSPDFLAFFQATAGLMQQDPSIWCASSWNDNGQASLEWNKTRLYRSSYFPGLGWMMRKELWLEIGTQFP
;
A
#
# COMPACT_ATOMS: atom_id res chain seq x y z
N LEU A 1 8.63 9.15 -13.62
CA LEU A 1 7.80 8.62 -12.51
C LEU A 1 8.64 7.88 -11.47
N SER A 2 9.40 6.84 -11.84
CA SER A 2 10.23 6.04 -10.91
C SER A 2 11.09 6.88 -9.97
N GLN A 3 11.88 7.82 -10.51
CA GLN A 3 12.74 8.68 -9.67
C GLN A 3 11.96 9.57 -8.69
N HIS A 4 10.73 9.96 -9.03
CA HIS A 4 9.89 10.74 -8.12
C HIS A 4 9.38 9.88 -6.96
N TYR A 5 8.95 8.65 -7.25
CA TYR A 5 8.63 7.65 -6.22
C TYR A 5 9.83 7.40 -5.31
N LYS A 6 11.02 7.16 -5.88
CA LYS A 6 12.24 6.93 -5.11
C LYS A 6 12.53 8.11 -4.17
N TRP A 7 12.52 9.32 -4.70
CA TRP A 7 12.76 10.53 -3.91
C TRP A 7 11.75 10.65 -2.75
N GLY A 8 10.46 10.46 -3.01
CA GLY A 8 9.42 10.55 -1.98
C GLY A 8 9.56 9.48 -0.90
N LEU A 9 9.86 8.24 -1.28
CA LEU A 9 10.05 7.14 -0.35
C LEU A 9 11.32 7.30 0.49
N ASP A 10 12.41 7.81 -0.09
CA ASP A 10 13.61 8.18 0.66
C ASP A 10 13.31 9.26 1.72
N LYS A 11 12.53 10.30 1.35
CA LYS A 11 12.09 11.33 2.30
C LYS A 11 11.31 10.72 3.47
N ILE A 12 10.30 9.93 3.18
CA ILE A 12 9.42 9.37 4.23
C ILE A 12 10.15 8.38 5.14
N PHE A 13 10.98 7.49 4.57
CA PHE A 13 11.56 6.39 5.34
C PHE A 13 12.94 6.69 5.90
N LEU A 14 13.81 7.36 5.14
CA LEU A 14 15.19 7.61 5.52
C LEU A 14 15.34 8.93 6.29
N GLU A 15 14.68 9.99 5.84
CA GLU A 15 14.79 11.31 6.47
C GLU A 15 13.77 11.49 7.62
N GLU A 16 12.49 11.18 7.40
CA GLU A 16 11.45 11.34 8.44
C GLU A 16 11.34 10.15 9.39
N GLY A 17 11.92 9.00 9.04
CA GLY A 17 11.91 7.81 9.89
C GLY A 17 10.52 7.20 10.13
N ARG A 18 9.56 7.41 9.21
CA ARG A 18 8.22 6.79 9.32
C ARG A 18 8.32 5.27 9.22
N THR A 19 7.39 4.56 9.85
CA THR A 19 7.34 3.09 9.79
C THR A 19 6.53 2.57 8.60
N HIS A 20 5.55 3.36 8.15
CA HIS A 20 4.65 3.04 7.05
C HIS A 20 4.49 4.26 6.14
N ALA A 21 4.22 4.02 4.87
CA ALA A 21 3.78 5.03 3.91
C ALA A 21 2.55 4.52 3.18
N ILE A 22 1.53 5.35 3.01
CA ILE A 22 0.41 5.12 2.10
C ILE A 22 0.69 5.96 0.84
N ILE A 23 0.79 5.29 -0.30
CA ILE A 23 1.10 5.88 -1.59
C ILE A 23 -0.19 5.98 -2.41
N ILE A 24 -0.49 7.19 -2.86
CA ILE A 24 -1.68 7.54 -3.64
C ILE A 24 -1.27 8.36 -4.87
N GLU A 25 -2.04 8.23 -5.94
CA GLU A 25 -1.92 9.06 -7.14
C GLU A 25 -2.96 10.19 -7.09
N ASP A 26 -2.76 11.23 -7.88
CA ASP A 26 -3.53 12.48 -7.81
C ASP A 26 -4.93 12.38 -8.42
N ASP A 27 -5.21 11.33 -9.18
CA ASP A 27 -6.48 11.09 -9.86
C ASP A 27 -7.42 10.11 -9.12
N MET A 28 -7.09 9.76 -7.87
CA MET A 28 -7.85 8.82 -7.06
C MET A 28 -8.99 9.48 -6.26
N ILE A 29 -10.13 8.78 -6.15
CA ILE A 29 -11.23 9.12 -5.24
C ILE A 29 -11.30 8.06 -4.14
N PHE A 30 -11.21 8.50 -2.89
CA PHE A 30 -11.14 7.59 -1.74
C PHE A 30 -12.52 7.26 -1.16
N SER A 31 -12.68 6.03 -0.67
CA SER A 31 -13.84 5.65 0.11
C SER A 31 -13.83 6.34 1.49
N PRO A 32 -14.99 6.49 2.16
CA PRO A 32 -15.06 7.10 3.49
C PRO A 32 -14.23 6.38 4.56
N ASP A 33 -13.93 5.10 4.37
CA ASP A 33 -13.20 4.23 5.28
C ASP A 33 -11.75 3.95 4.85
N PHE A 34 -11.23 4.67 3.85
CA PHE A 34 -9.88 4.47 3.29
C PHE A 34 -8.78 4.40 4.35
N LEU A 35 -8.74 5.37 5.28
CA LEU A 35 -7.75 5.39 6.35
C LEU A 35 -8.00 4.32 7.41
N ALA A 36 -9.26 3.97 7.69
CA ALA A 36 -9.61 2.92 8.63
C ALA A 36 -9.14 1.53 8.12
N PHE A 37 -9.26 1.29 6.81
CA PHE A 37 -8.71 0.11 6.15
C PHE A 37 -7.19 0.00 6.34
N PHE A 38 -6.43 1.08 6.11
CA PHE A 38 -4.99 1.07 6.30
C PHE A 38 -4.57 0.95 7.77
N GLN A 39 -5.30 1.59 8.69
CA GLN A 39 -5.05 1.44 10.11
C GLN A 39 -5.21 -0.02 10.56
N ALA A 40 -6.26 -0.70 10.11
CA ALA A 40 -6.50 -2.11 10.44
C ALA A 40 -5.43 -3.03 9.81
N THR A 41 -5.08 -2.80 8.54
CA THR A 41 -4.10 -3.65 7.82
C THR A 41 -2.66 -3.40 8.25
N ALA A 42 -2.32 -2.23 8.80
CA ALA A 42 -0.99 -1.98 9.35
C ALA A 42 -0.64 -2.96 10.49
N GLY A 43 -1.60 -3.25 11.37
CA GLY A 43 -1.43 -4.27 12.41
C GLY A 43 -1.20 -5.68 11.85
N LEU A 44 -1.91 -6.04 10.77
CA LEU A 44 -1.72 -7.32 10.09
C LEU A 44 -0.32 -7.44 9.46
N MET A 45 0.15 -6.37 8.80
CA MET A 45 1.48 -6.33 8.18
C MET A 45 2.61 -6.44 9.21
N GLN A 46 2.40 -5.95 10.43
CA GLN A 46 3.37 -6.11 11.53
C GLN A 46 3.41 -7.55 12.05
N GLN A 47 2.25 -8.21 12.12
CA GLN A 47 2.12 -9.57 12.67
C GLN A 47 2.53 -10.65 11.67
N ASP A 48 2.33 -10.41 10.38
CA ASP A 48 2.63 -11.37 9.32
C ASP A 48 3.65 -10.81 8.32
N PRO A 49 4.93 -11.20 8.45
CA PRO A 49 6.01 -10.78 7.54
C PRO A 49 5.81 -11.20 6.08
N SER A 50 4.93 -12.15 5.79
CA SER A 50 4.64 -12.57 4.40
C SER A 50 3.75 -11.58 3.65
N ILE A 51 3.20 -10.55 4.32
CA ILE A 51 2.41 -9.49 3.70
C ILE A 51 3.33 -8.35 3.28
N TRP A 52 3.46 -8.19 1.96
CA TRP A 52 4.34 -7.20 1.34
C TRP A 52 3.76 -5.78 1.36
N CYS A 53 2.48 -5.67 1.02
CA CYS A 53 1.71 -4.43 0.99
C CYS A 53 0.24 -4.69 1.34
N ALA A 54 -0.48 -3.64 1.70
CA ALA A 54 -1.94 -3.59 1.64
C ALA A 54 -2.34 -2.64 0.49
N SER A 55 -3.29 -3.03 -0.35
CA SER A 55 -3.81 -2.16 -1.43
C SER A 55 -5.31 -1.95 -1.26
N SER A 56 -5.77 -0.74 -1.56
CA SER A 56 -7.17 -0.34 -1.61
C SER A 56 -7.88 -0.76 -2.91
N TRP A 57 -7.15 -1.43 -3.81
CA TRP A 57 -7.63 -1.79 -5.14
C TRP A 57 -7.87 -3.29 -5.29
N ASN A 58 -9.00 -3.63 -5.91
CA ASN A 58 -9.31 -4.96 -6.39
C ASN A 58 -9.48 -4.90 -7.92
N ASP A 59 -8.56 -5.51 -8.66
CA ASP A 59 -8.60 -5.54 -10.14
C ASP A 59 -9.88 -6.17 -10.71
N ASN A 60 -10.57 -6.99 -9.92
CA ASN A 60 -11.86 -7.60 -10.27
C ASN A 60 -13.03 -6.99 -9.47
N GLY A 61 -12.86 -5.78 -8.95
CA GLY A 61 -13.83 -5.07 -8.11
C GLY A 61 -15.02 -4.46 -8.88
N GLN A 62 -15.37 -4.97 -10.06
CA GLN A 62 -16.45 -4.39 -10.87
C GLN A 62 -17.79 -4.45 -10.12
N ALA A 63 -18.59 -3.39 -10.21
CA ALA A 63 -19.86 -3.26 -9.48
C ALA A 63 -20.91 -4.33 -9.84
N SER A 64 -20.79 -4.96 -11.01
CA SER A 64 -21.64 -6.08 -11.43
C SER A 64 -21.34 -7.38 -10.69
N LEU A 65 -20.16 -7.49 -10.07
CA LEU A 65 -19.77 -8.62 -9.25
C LEU A 65 -20.11 -8.27 -7.80
N GLU A 66 -21.06 -8.98 -7.20
CA GLU A 66 -21.47 -8.72 -5.81
C GLU A 66 -20.33 -9.09 -4.84
N TRP A 67 -19.63 -8.08 -4.30
CA TRP A 67 -18.54 -8.27 -3.34
C TRP A 67 -18.96 -7.93 -1.91
N ASN A 68 -18.47 -8.71 -0.95
CA ASN A 68 -18.60 -8.39 0.46
C ASN A 68 -17.61 -7.28 0.85
N LYS A 69 -18.13 -6.10 1.21
CA LYS A 69 -17.36 -4.90 1.56
C LYS A 69 -16.46 -5.03 2.80
N THR A 70 -16.69 -6.03 3.67
CA THR A 70 -15.91 -6.22 4.90
C THR A 70 -14.89 -7.36 4.77
N ARG A 71 -14.80 -8.00 3.60
CA ARG A 71 -13.89 -9.13 3.38
C ARG A 71 -12.60 -8.67 2.72
N LEU A 72 -11.47 -9.13 3.25
CA LEU A 72 -10.16 -8.93 2.66
C LEU A 72 -9.68 -10.19 1.93
N TYR A 73 -8.83 -10.00 0.93
CA TYR A 73 -8.24 -11.05 0.12
C TYR A 73 -6.72 -10.94 0.12
N ARG A 74 -6.02 -12.08 0.00
CA ARG A 74 -4.59 -12.12 -0.31
C ARG A 74 -4.42 -12.38 -1.79
N SER A 75 -3.46 -11.69 -2.39
CA SER A 75 -3.07 -11.88 -3.79
C SER A 75 -1.55 -11.96 -3.87
N SER A 76 -1.05 -12.72 -4.84
CA SER A 76 0.37 -12.69 -5.24
C SER A 76 0.64 -11.63 -6.32
N TYR A 77 -0.40 -10.96 -6.81
CA TYR A 77 -0.31 -9.82 -7.72
C TYR A 77 -0.24 -8.52 -6.94
N PHE A 78 0.65 -7.60 -7.35
CA PHE A 78 0.78 -6.27 -6.77
C PHE A 78 -0.14 -5.27 -7.51
N PRO A 79 -1.24 -4.79 -6.89
CA PRO A 79 -2.22 -3.97 -7.62
C PRO A 79 -1.82 -2.49 -7.74
N GLY A 80 -0.95 -1.99 -6.86
CA GLY A 80 -0.72 -0.55 -6.72
C GLY A 80 -1.97 0.19 -6.22
N LEU A 81 -2.31 1.30 -6.89
CA LEU A 81 -3.55 2.11 -6.73
C LEU A 81 -4.04 2.25 -5.28
N GLY A 82 -3.40 3.18 -4.55
CA GLY A 82 -3.66 3.38 -3.13
C GLY A 82 -3.15 2.19 -2.33
N TRP A 83 -1.87 2.20 -1.97
CA TRP A 83 -1.24 1.07 -1.30
C TRP A 83 -0.32 1.50 -0.17
N MET A 84 -0.17 0.64 0.83
CA MET A 84 0.68 0.86 1.98
C MET A 84 1.82 -0.13 2.00
N MET A 85 3.01 0.38 2.33
CA MET A 85 4.21 -0.41 2.57
C MET A 85 4.86 -0.06 3.90
N ARG A 86 5.67 -0.99 4.41
CA ARG A 86 6.51 -0.76 5.58
C ARG A 86 7.91 -0.32 5.18
N LYS A 87 8.60 0.34 6.12
CA LYS A 87 9.98 0.77 5.97
C LYS A 87 10.93 -0.37 5.63
N GLU A 88 10.74 -1.55 6.21
CA GLU A 88 11.62 -2.71 5.99
C GLU A 88 11.69 -3.09 4.51
N LEU A 89 10.55 -3.02 3.81
CA LEU A 89 10.53 -3.26 2.37
C LEU A 89 11.31 -2.18 1.61
N TRP A 90 11.15 -0.91 1.96
CA TRP A 90 11.92 0.14 1.29
C TRP A 90 13.43 -0.03 1.47
N LEU A 91 13.86 -0.45 2.66
CA LEU A 91 15.27 -0.74 2.93
C LEU A 91 15.79 -1.92 2.10
N GLU A 92 14.94 -2.90 1.80
CA GLU A 92 15.28 -4.04 0.94
C GLU A 92 15.46 -3.64 -0.53
N ILE A 93 14.49 -2.91 -1.11
CA ILE A 93 14.45 -2.68 -2.55
C ILE A 93 15.00 -1.31 -2.99
N GLY A 94 15.09 -0.34 -2.08
CA GLY A 94 15.36 1.07 -2.41
C GLY A 94 16.73 1.34 -3.02
N THR A 95 17.72 0.46 -2.78
CA THR A 95 19.06 0.55 -3.37
C THR A 95 19.11 0.06 -4.82
N GLN A 96 18.16 -0.80 -5.21
CA GLN A 96 18.03 -1.38 -6.55
C GLN A 96 16.80 -0.80 -7.29
N PHE A 97 16.24 0.28 -6.77
CA PHE A 97 15.06 0.90 -7.35
C PHE A 97 15.39 1.46 -8.74
N PRO A 98 14.61 1.11 -9.79
CA PRO A 98 14.94 1.39 -11.18
C PRO A 98 14.84 2.88 -11.56
#